data_AF-A0A2V8KA24-F1
#
_entry.id   AF-A0A2V8KA24-F1
#
_cell.length_a   1.000
_cell.length_b   1.000
_cell.length_c   1.000
_cell.angle_alpha   90.00
_cell.angle_beta   90.00
_cell.angle_gamma   90.00
#
_symmetry.space_group_name_H-M   'P 1'
#
loop_
_entity.id
_entity.type
_entity.pdbx_description
1 polymer ?
#
loop_
_entity_poly.entity_id
_entity_poly.type
_entity_poly.pdbx_seq_one_letter_code
_entity_poly.pdbx_strand_id
1 'polypeptide(L)'
;MSYEIYVDGRYAASFASGWDEAATWIEKHTANRTPLRRLAELGETHRPQEAAAMLSDLLEHQKPAPDIAHTLRHVHQFLTGDHVFIWDGVDEEG
;
A
#
# COMPACT_ATOMS: atom_id res chain seq x y z
N MET A 1 2.47 3.23 -15.71
CA MET A 1 3.19 3.60 -14.49
C MET A 1 3.43 2.33 -13.70
N SER A 2 4.67 2.09 -13.28
CA SER A 2 5.07 0.94 -12.47
C SER A 2 5.40 1.44 -11.07
N TYR A 3 4.83 0.81 -10.06
CA TYR A 3 5.11 1.13 -8.67
C TYR A 3 6.20 0.21 -8.13
N GLU A 4 7.08 0.75 -7.32
CA GLU A 4 8.13 0.02 -6.61
C GLU A 4 7.83 0.00 -5.12
N ILE A 5 8.10 -1.13 -4.46
CA ILE A 5 7.93 -1.31 -3.02
C ILE A 5 9.31 -1.48 -2.39
N TYR A 6 9.58 -0.67 -1.37
CA TYR A 6 10.76 -0.72 -0.54
C TYR A 6 10.39 -1.13 0.87
N VAL A 7 11.14 -2.08 1.44
CA VAL A 7 11.03 -2.51 2.86
C VAL A 7 12.35 -2.19 3.54
N ASP A 8 12.31 -1.40 4.61
CA ASP A 8 13.48 -0.93 5.34
C ASP A 8 14.55 -0.29 4.43
N GLY A 9 14.09 0.48 3.43
CA GLY A 9 14.93 1.16 2.44
C GLY A 9 15.53 0.24 1.37
N ARG A 10 15.14 -1.04 1.31
CA ARG A 10 15.60 -1.99 0.29
C ARG A 10 14.48 -2.30 -0.69
N TYR A 11 14.79 -2.26 -1.97
CA TYR A 11 13.88 -2.70 -3.01
C TYR A 11 13.40 -4.13 -2.73
N ALA A 12 12.09 -4.32 -2.72
CA ALA A 12 11.44 -5.60 -2.42
C ALA A 12 10.69 -6.15 -3.65
N ALA A 13 9.94 -5.30 -4.36
CA ALA A 13 9.17 -5.71 -5.52
C ALA A 13 8.77 -4.51 -6.39
N SER A 14 8.29 -4.80 -7.60
CA SER A 14 7.58 -3.84 -8.43
C SER A 14 6.28 -4.45 -8.93
N PHE A 15 5.28 -3.61 -9.16
CA PHE A 15 4.00 -4.04 -9.71
C PHE A 15 3.45 -3.04 -10.72
N ALA A 16 2.77 -3.59 -11.72
CA ALA A 16 2.10 -2.78 -12.73
C ALA A 16 0.89 -2.07 -12.10
N SER A 17 0.65 -0.83 -12.54
CA SER A 17 -0.55 0.02 -12.36
C SER A 17 -1.70 -0.54 -11.51
N GLY A 18 -2.26 0.30 -10.64
CA GLY A 18 -3.40 -0.06 -9.79
C GLY A 18 -3.25 0.37 -8.34
N TRP A 19 -2.07 0.92 -7.98
CA TRP A 19 -1.84 1.46 -6.64
C TRP A 19 -2.75 2.66 -6.36
N ASP A 20 -2.93 3.58 -7.30
CA ASP A 20 -3.75 4.79 -7.11
C ASP A 20 -5.21 4.44 -6.77
N GLU A 21 -5.79 3.49 -7.50
CA GLU A 21 -7.14 2.99 -7.24
C GLU A 21 -7.21 2.26 -5.89
N ALA A 22 -6.18 1.47 -5.56
CA ALA A 22 -6.09 0.77 -4.29
C ALA A 22 -5.92 1.73 -3.09
N ALA A 23 -5.09 2.76 -3.22
CA ALA A 23 -4.88 3.83 -2.25
C ALA A 23 -6.16 4.63 -2.05
N THR A 24 -6.80 5.07 -3.14
CA THR A 24 -8.10 5.76 -3.11
C THR A 24 -9.17 4.89 -2.42
N TRP A 25 -9.14 3.58 -2.64
CA TRP A 25 -10.05 2.65 -1.98
C TRP A 25 -9.77 2.53 -0.48
N ILE A 26 -8.50 2.35 -0.09
CA ILE A 26 -8.07 2.33 1.32
C ILE A 26 -8.53 3.60 2.01
N GLU A 27 -8.31 4.75 1.38
CA GLU A 27 -8.73 6.04 1.89
C GLU A 27 -10.23 6.03 2.23
N LYS A 28 -11.09 5.64 1.29
CA LYS A 28 -12.54 5.65 1.51
C LYS A 28 -13.02 4.73 2.64
N HIS A 29 -12.26 3.68 2.96
CA HIS A 29 -12.70 2.62 3.89
C HIS A 29 -11.91 2.58 5.19
N THR A 30 -10.90 3.45 5.37
CA THR A 30 -10.03 3.45 6.56
C THR A 30 -10.14 4.77 7.30
N ALA A 31 -10.20 4.71 8.63
CA ALA A 31 -10.18 5.89 9.47
C ALA A 31 -8.89 6.72 9.29
N ASN A 32 -9.03 8.04 9.44
CA ASN A 32 -7.92 8.97 9.43
C ASN A 32 -6.88 8.65 10.51
N ARG A 33 -5.61 9.04 10.27
CA ARG A 33 -4.47 8.90 11.22
C ARG A 33 -4.11 7.45 11.58
N THR A 34 -4.50 6.48 10.77
CA THR A 34 -4.06 5.10 10.92
C THR A 34 -2.82 4.82 10.05
N PRO A 35 -1.99 3.81 10.37
CA PRO A 35 -0.84 3.44 9.55
C PRO A 35 -1.20 3.07 8.12
N LEU A 36 -2.34 2.39 7.93
CA LEU A 36 -2.81 2.00 6.60
C LEU A 36 -3.30 3.22 5.80
N ARG A 37 -3.98 4.18 6.44
CA ARG A 37 -4.35 5.45 5.81
C ARG A 37 -3.12 6.26 5.40
N ARG A 38 -2.08 6.33 6.25
CA ARG A 38 -0.81 7.00 5.90
C ARG A 38 -0.14 6.36 4.68
N LEU A 39 -0.12 5.03 4.62
CA LEU A 39 0.43 4.33 3.45
C LEU A 39 -0.30 4.73 2.18
N ALA A 40 -1.63 4.81 2.19
CA ALA A 40 -2.40 5.21 1.03
C ALA A 40 -2.18 6.68 0.63
N GLU A 41 -2.13 7.60 1.60
CA GLU A 41 -2.01 9.04 1.33
C GLU A 41 -0.59 9.46 0.93
N LEU A 42 0.43 8.84 1.52
CA LEU A 42 1.82 9.28 1.42
C LEU A 42 2.71 8.28 0.68
N GLY A 43 2.18 7.11 0.35
CA GLY A 43 2.99 5.99 -0.13
C GLY A 43 3.87 5.38 0.96
N GLU A 44 3.78 5.76 2.25
CA GLU A 44 4.69 5.25 3.27
C GLU A 44 4.06 4.99 4.65
N THR A 45 4.67 4.06 5.40
CA THR A 45 4.31 3.80 6.79
C THR A 45 5.48 3.25 7.63
N HIS A 46 5.58 3.72 8.88
CA HIS A 46 6.53 3.22 9.89
C HIS A 46 5.91 2.20 10.85
N ARG A 47 4.67 1.75 10.58
CA ARG A 47 4.00 0.71 11.37
C ARG A 47 3.40 -0.33 10.42
N PRO A 48 4.23 -0.99 9.59
CA PRO A 48 3.74 -1.83 8.49
C PRO A 48 2.96 -3.05 8.98
N GLN A 49 3.33 -3.69 10.10
CA GLN A 49 2.59 -4.85 10.62
C GLN A 49 1.17 -4.47 11.09
N GLU A 50 0.99 -3.28 11.66
CA GLU A 50 -0.33 -2.79 12.02
C GLU A 50 -1.14 -2.43 10.76
N ALA A 51 -0.50 -1.83 9.76
CA ALA A 51 -1.12 -1.61 8.46
C ALA A 51 -1.56 -2.94 7.80
N ALA A 52 -0.75 -4.01 7.92
CA ALA A 52 -1.08 -5.34 7.43
C ALA A 52 -2.33 -5.89 8.11
N ALA A 53 -2.39 -5.86 9.45
CA ALA A 53 -3.54 -6.34 10.20
C ALA A 53 -4.83 -5.58 9.82
N MET A 54 -4.75 -4.26 9.70
CA MET A 54 -5.88 -3.43 9.25
C MET A 54 -6.31 -3.77 7.82
N LEU A 55 -5.36 -4.00 6.92
CA LEU A 55 -5.66 -4.31 5.53
C LEU A 55 -6.29 -5.70 5.39
N SER A 56 -5.84 -6.68 6.17
CA SER A 56 -6.46 -8.01 6.24
C SER A 56 -7.92 -7.91 6.69
N ASP A 57 -8.19 -7.17 7.76
CA ASP A 57 -9.55 -6.94 8.26
C ASP A 57 -10.44 -6.27 7.21
N LEU A 58 -9.95 -5.26 6.50
CA LEU A 58 -10.69 -4.58 5.44
C LEU A 58 -11.02 -5.50 4.25
N LEU A 59 -10.07 -6.34 3.83
CA LEU A 59 -10.27 -7.27 2.73
C LEU A 59 -11.35 -8.31 3.04
N GLU A 60 -11.46 -8.73 4.30
CA GLU A 60 -12.47 -9.69 4.75
C GLU A 60 -13.87 -9.07 4.80
N HIS A 61 -13.99 -7.82 5.27
CA HIS A 61 -15.28 -7.18 5.52
C HIS A 61 -15.84 -6.35 4.36
N GLN A 62 -14.99 -5.65 3.58
CA GLN A 62 -15.44 -4.67 2.58
C GLN A 62 -15.48 -5.19 1.14
N LYS A 63 -14.88 -6.35 0.86
CA LYS A 63 -14.92 -7.05 -0.45
C LYS A 63 -14.70 -6.11 -1.66
N PRO A 64 -13.49 -5.54 -1.84
CA PRO A 64 -13.17 -4.70 -2.99
C PRO A 64 -13.37 -5.41 -4.33
N ALA A 65 -13.43 -4.62 -5.41
CA ALA A 65 -13.42 -5.15 -6.77
C ALA A 65 -12.17 -6.03 -7.02
N PRO A 66 -12.25 -7.05 -7.90
CA PRO A 66 -11.19 -8.06 -8.04
C PRO A 66 -9.79 -7.50 -8.35
N ASP A 67 -9.74 -6.44 -9.16
CA ASP A 67 -8.53 -5.69 -9.53
C ASP A 67 -7.92 -4.99 -8.32
N ILE A 68 -8.72 -4.22 -7.57
CA ILE A 68 -8.28 -3.55 -6.34
C ILE A 68 -7.83 -4.60 -5.30
N ALA A 69 -8.60 -5.67 -5.13
CA ALA A 69 -8.27 -6.75 -4.21
C ALA A 69 -6.95 -7.44 -4.56
N HIS A 70 -6.64 -7.57 -5.85
CA HIS A 70 -5.38 -8.14 -6.32
C HIS A 70 -4.20 -7.25 -5.90
N THR A 71 -4.27 -5.95 -6.19
CA THR A 71 -3.23 -4.98 -5.81
C THR A 71 -3.04 -4.92 -4.29
N LEU A 72 -4.12 -4.85 -3.52
CA LEU A 72 -4.06 -4.80 -2.06
C LEU A 72 -3.45 -6.05 -1.46
N ARG A 73 -3.77 -7.24 -1.98
CA ARG A 73 -3.15 -8.50 -1.54
C ARG A 73 -1.67 -8.56 -1.87
N HIS A 74 -1.27 -8.01 -3.02
CA HIS A 74 0.13 -7.93 -3.38
C HIS A 74 0.89 -7.03 -2.39
N VAL A 75 0.40 -5.82 -2.14
CA VAL A 75 1.01 -4.89 -1.18
C VAL A 75 1.05 -5.48 0.23
N HIS A 76 -0.02 -6.16 0.66
CA HIS A 76 -0.09 -6.80 1.99
C HIS A 76 1.09 -7.75 2.25
N GLN A 77 1.61 -8.45 1.24
CA GLN A 77 2.75 -9.36 1.39
C GLN A 77 4.05 -8.66 1.83
N PHE A 78 4.15 -7.35 1.60
CA PHE A 78 5.34 -6.55 1.90
C PHE A 78 5.20 -5.66 3.13
N LEU A 79 4.03 -5.66 3.79
CA LEU A 79 3.78 -4.89 5.01
C LEU A 79 4.45 -5.55 6.24
N THR A 80 5.78 -5.52 6.22
CA THR A 80 6.68 -6.12 7.22
C THR A 80 7.83 -5.14 7.53
N GLY A 81 8.74 -5.51 8.43
CA GLY A 81 9.90 -4.65 8.78
C GLY A 81 9.52 -3.46 9.67
N ASP A 82 10.35 -2.43 9.68
CA ASP A 82 10.12 -1.20 10.43
C ASP A 82 9.50 -0.09 9.56
N HIS A 83 9.78 -0.12 8.25
CA HIS A 83 9.30 0.88 7.30
C HIS A 83 8.97 0.26 5.93
N VAL A 84 7.86 0.72 5.35
CA VAL A 84 7.48 0.42 3.96
C VAL A 84 7.23 1.71 3.21
N PHE A 85 7.74 1.78 1.99
CA PHE A 85 7.58 2.88 1.06
C PHE A 85 7.19 2.35 -0.34
N ILE A 86 6.22 3.00 -0.97
CA ILE A 86 5.71 2.70 -2.31
C ILE A 86 5.95 3.95 -3.16
N TRP A 87 6.76 3.79 -4.20
CA TRP A 87 7.18 4.87 -5.10
C TRP A 87 6.62 4.63 -6.50
N ASP A 88 6.18 5.69 -7.17
CA ASP A 88 5.58 5.62 -8.52
C ASP A 88 6.61 5.54 -9.67
N GLY A 89 7.90 5.54 -9.32
CA GLY A 89 9.01 5.42 -10.25
C GLY A 89 9.18 6.62 -11.18
N VAL A 90 8.50 7.75 -10.92
CA VAL A 90 8.77 8.99 -11.64
C VAL A 90 10.03 9.59 -11.05
N ASP A 91 11.15 9.36 -11.72
CA ASP A 91 12.25 10.29 -11.63
C ASP A 91 11.73 11.64 -12.15
N GLU A 92 11.62 12.64 -11.27
CA GLU A 92 11.73 14.03 -11.72
C GLU A 92 13.17 14.19 -12.24
N GLU A 93 13.42 13.77 -13.48
CA GLU A 93 14.62 14.16 -14.22
C GLU A 93 14.61 15.69 -14.35
N GLY A 94 15.38 16.36 -13.47
CA GLY A 94 15.78 17.76 -13.60
C GLY A 94 17.08 17.90 -14.38
#